data_AF-B0WCJ5-F1
#
_entry.id   AF-B0WCJ5-F1
#
_cell.length_a   1.000
_cell.length_b   1.000
_cell.length_c   1.000
_cell.angle_alpha   90.00
_cell.angle_beta   90.00
_cell.angle_gamma   90.00
#
_symmetry.space_group_name_H-M   'P 1'
#
loop_
_entity.id
_entity.type
_entity.pdbx_description
1 polymer ?
#
loop_
_entity_poly.entity_id
_entity_poly.type
_entity_poly.pdbx_seq_one_letter_code
_entity_poly.pdbx_strand_id
1 'polypeptide(L)'
;MSHMGLYLPNHYEGYLLMVILRNVMCEVQVLKALVLGEEERGQSQYQVMCFVTKFQKGDFITADAMAKLRQKNPSTIRSPEEDRGKENYTMTGWVLLDRAGPISRHIAPLCSEAQDSTYARDVDLKAWAELPAWICTDSPQDYFGRGEKPNR
;
A
#
# COMPACT_ATOMS: atom_id res chain seq x y z
N MET A 1 24.76 5.36 9.42
CA MET A 1 23.66 4.48 9.84
C MET A 1 22.48 5.35 10.22
N SER A 2 21.68 5.76 9.23
CA SER A 2 20.52 6.62 9.45
C SER A 2 19.32 5.75 9.82
N HIS A 3 19.03 5.63 11.12
CA HIS A 3 17.73 5.17 11.59
C HIS A 3 16.70 6.26 11.26
N MET A 4 16.06 6.18 10.10
CA MET A 4 14.87 6.97 9.80
C MET A 4 13.66 6.13 10.20
N GLY A 5 13.48 5.97 11.52
CA GLY A 5 12.17 5.63 12.03
C GLY A 5 11.25 6.80 11.68
N LEU A 6 10.11 6.53 11.06
CA LEU A 6 9.01 7.49 11.00
C LEU A 6 8.46 7.66 12.42
N TYR A 7 9.25 8.33 13.27
CA TYR A 7 8.69 9.09 14.36
C TYR A 7 7.94 10.20 13.63
N LEU A 8 6.63 10.04 13.47
CA LEU A 8 5.77 11.19 13.36
C LEU A 8 5.69 11.71 14.81
N PRO A 9 6.53 12.67 15.25
CA PRO A 9 6.34 13.29 16.56
C PRO A 9 4.88 13.71 16.67
N ASN A 10 4.31 13.41 17.83
CA ASN A 10 2.93 13.67 18.21
C ASN A 10 2.63 15.18 18.33
N HIS A 11 3.15 16.01 17.42
CA HIS A 11 3.06 17.47 17.47
C HIS A 11 3.13 18.13 16.09
N TYR A 12 2.72 17.44 15.02
CA TYR A 12 2.32 18.12 13.80
C TYR A 12 0.83 18.40 13.88
N GLU A 13 0.45 19.62 14.21
CA GLU A 13 -0.89 20.15 13.89
C GLU A 13 -0.98 20.46 12.39
N GLY A 14 -0.47 19.56 11.55
CA GLY A 14 -0.48 19.65 10.11
C GLY A 14 -1.53 18.71 9.55
N TYR A 15 -2.31 19.20 8.58
CA TYR A 15 -3.27 18.37 7.85
C TYR A 15 -2.50 17.29 7.05
N LEU A 16 -2.57 16.04 7.51
CA LEU A 16 -2.04 14.86 6.83
C LEU A 16 -3.14 14.20 6.01
N LEU A 17 -2.99 14.17 4.69
CA LEU A 17 -3.89 13.41 3.82
C LEU A 17 -3.26 12.06 3.47
N MET A 18 -3.97 10.97 3.79
CA MET A 18 -3.52 9.61 3.51
C MET A 18 -4.43 8.92 2.51
N VAL A 19 -3.85 8.37 1.45
CA VAL A 19 -4.53 7.51 0.48
C VAL A 19 -3.96 6.11 0.59
N ILE A 20 -4.84 5.10 0.68
CA ILE A 20 -4.47 3.69 0.82
C ILE A 20 -4.94 2.92 -0.41
N LEU A 21 -4.02 2.24 -1.08
CA LEU A 21 -4.32 1.31 -2.15
C LEU A 21 -3.86 -0.09 -1.73
N ARG A 22 -4.73 -1.09 -1.84
CA ARG A 22 -4.38 -2.50 -1.60
C ARG A 22 -4.63 -3.33 -2.85
N ASN A 23 -3.59 -4.04 -3.31
CA ASN A 23 -3.69 -5.07 -4.33
C ASN A 23 -3.70 -6.45 -3.65
N VAL A 24 -4.87 -7.07 -3.63
CA VAL A 24 -5.09 -8.37 -2.97
C VAL A 24 -4.42 -9.54 -3.67
N MET A 25 -4.23 -9.45 -4.99
CA MET A 25 -3.62 -10.54 -5.75
C MET A 25 -2.12 -10.65 -5.45
N CYS A 26 -1.46 -9.50 -5.27
CA CYS A 26 -0.03 -9.41 -4.98
C CYS A 26 0.31 -9.26 -3.50
N GLU A 27 -0.69 -9.20 -2.63
CA GLU A 27 -0.49 -8.90 -1.20
C GLU A 27 0.25 -7.57 -0.97
N VAL A 28 0.03 -6.58 -1.84
CA VAL A 28 0.71 -5.26 -1.80
C VAL A 28 -0.22 -4.20 -1.23
N GLN A 29 0.28 -3.39 -0.31
CA GLN A 29 -0.37 -2.20 0.21
C GLN A 29 0.52 -0.97 -0.02
N VAL A 30 -0.05 0.07 -0.62
CA VAL A 30 0.60 1.36 -0.86
C VAL A 30 -0.11 2.42 -0.02
N LEU A 31 0.66 3.13 0.80
CA LEU A 31 0.22 4.27 1.59
C LEU A 31 0.85 5.53 1.00
N LYS A 32 0.04 6.40 0.40
CA LYS A 32 0.48 7.74 -0.04
C LYS A 32 0.13 8.73 1.07
N ALA A 33 1.14 9.38 1.61
CA ALA A 33 1.00 10.43 2.60
C ALA A 33 1.33 11.78 1.94
N LEU A 34 0.43 12.75 2.10
CA LEU A 34 0.63 14.13 1.70
C LEU A 34 0.64 14.98 2.95
N VAL A 35 1.82 15.49 3.28
CA VAL A 35 2.07 16.37 4.42
C VAL A 35 1.95 17.79 3.89
N LEU A 36 0.90 18.51 4.33
CA LEU A 36 0.77 19.92 4.00
C LEU A 36 1.79 20.75 4.79
N GLY A 37 2.38 21.75 4.13
CA GLY A 37 3.22 22.73 4.80
C GLY A 37 2.39 23.58 5.76
N GLU A 38 3.02 24.03 6.84
CA GLU A 38 2.40 24.97 7.78
C GLU A 38 2.46 26.39 7.18
N GLU A 39 1.34 26.84 6.61
CA GLU A 39 1.19 28.19 6.04
C GLU A 39 1.53 29.28 7.07
N GLU A 40 1.16 29.06 8.35
CA GLU A 40 1.45 29.94 9.49
C GLU A 40 2.95 30.15 9.75
N ARG A 41 3.80 29.23 9.28
CA ARG A 41 5.27 29.32 9.38
C ARG A 41 5.93 29.70 8.05
N GLY A 42 5.14 30.06 7.03
CA GLY A 42 5.64 30.40 5.70
C GLY A 42 6.09 29.18 4.88
N GLN A 43 5.69 27.96 5.25
CA GLN A 43 5.94 26.76 4.45
C GLN A 43 4.75 26.51 3.51
N SER A 44 4.85 26.97 2.26
CA SER A 44 3.80 26.77 1.25
C SER A 44 3.95 25.47 0.44
N GLN A 45 5.05 24.74 0.60
CA GLN A 45 5.26 23.46 -0.08
C GLN A 45 4.66 22.30 0.70
N TYR A 46 3.99 21.40 -0.02
CA TYR A 46 3.57 20.10 0.49
C TYR A 46 4.62 19.03 0.14
N GLN A 47 4.72 18.01 0.97
CA GLN A 47 5.58 16.86 0.74
C GLN A 47 4.73 15.61 0.50
N VAL A 48 5.05 14.87 -0.55
CA VAL A 48 4.42 13.58 -0.84
C VAL A 48 5.40 12.46 -0.54
N MET A 49 4.94 11.42 0.15
CA MET A 49 5.70 10.22 0.45
C MET A 49 4.83 9.00 0.14
N CYS A 50 5.46 7.94 -0.36
CA CYS A 50 4.80 6.66 -0.57
C CYS A 50 5.48 5.56 0.25
N PHE A 51 4.68 4.70 0.87
CA PHE A 51 5.15 3.52 1.60
C PHE A 51 4.51 2.28 0.99
N VAL A 52 5.34 1.39 0.47
CA VAL A 52 4.93 0.13 -0.16
C VAL A 52 5.27 -0.99 0.80
N THR A 53 4.26 -1.75 1.21
CA THR A 53 4.38 -2.83 2.20
C THR A 53 3.64 -4.08 1.74
N LYS A 54 4.11 -5.25 2.18
CA LYS A 54 3.38 -6.50 2.02
C LYS A 54 2.41 -6.66 3.18
N PHE A 55 1.14 -6.97 2.91
CA PHE A 55 0.13 -7.22 3.95
C PHE A 55 -0.24 -8.70 4.01
N GLN A 56 -0.64 -9.18 5.20
CA GLN A 56 -1.11 -10.57 5.34
C GLN A 56 -2.59 -10.67 5.00
N LYS A 57 -3.01 -11.76 4.36
CA LYS A 57 -4.43 -12.01 3.99
C LYS A 57 -5.38 -11.98 5.19
N GLY A 58 -4.90 -12.28 6.40
CA GLY A 58 -5.69 -12.19 7.64
C GLY A 58 -6.01 -10.77 8.10
N ASP A 59 -5.32 -9.76 7.59
CA ASP A 59 -5.41 -8.36 8.06
C ASP A 59 -6.30 -7.50 7.14
N PHE A 60 -7.05 -8.13 6.24
CA PHE A 60 -7.88 -7.45 5.26
C PHE A 60 -9.28 -8.06 5.12
N ILE A 61 -10.29 -7.20 5.27
CA ILE A 61 -11.68 -7.52 4.92
C ILE A 61 -11.95 -6.97 3.51
N THR A 62 -12.28 -7.84 2.57
CA THR A 62 -12.58 -7.43 1.19
C THR A 62 -13.82 -6.55 1.12
N ALA A 63 -13.88 -5.69 0.10
CA ALA A 63 -15.06 -4.83 -0.11
C ALA A 63 -16.35 -5.65 -0.29
N ASP A 64 -16.27 -6.82 -0.92
CA ASP A 64 -17.40 -7.76 -1.06
C ASP A 64 -17.79 -8.36 0.30
N ALA A 65 -16.83 -8.75 1.15
CA ALA A 65 -17.13 -9.18 2.51
C ALA A 65 -17.80 -8.07 3.32
N MET A 66 -17.32 -6.82 3.22
CA MET A 66 -17.95 -5.65 3.85
C MET A 66 -19.35 -5.36 3.30
N ALA A 67 -19.56 -5.49 1.98
CA ALA A 67 -20.86 -5.31 1.35
C ALA A 67 -21.87 -6.37 1.82
N LYS A 68 -21.47 -7.65 1.86
CA LYS A 68 -22.27 -8.75 2.40
C LYS A 68 -22.61 -8.55 3.89
N LEU A 69 -21.65 -8.08 4.68
CA LEU A 69 -21.87 -7.75 6.09
C LEU A 69 -22.90 -6.62 6.28
N ARG A 70 -22.88 -5.61 5.39
CA ARG A 70 -23.80 -4.46 5.42
C ARG A 70 -25.16 -4.73 4.76
N GLN A 71 -25.25 -5.66 3.81
CA GLN A 71 -26.53 -6.07 3.24
C GLN A 71 -27.43 -6.71 4.29
N LYS A 72 -26.85 -7.52 5.20
CA LYS A 72 -27.62 -8.23 6.22
C LYS A 72 -28.12 -7.29 7.33
N ASN A 73 -27.34 -6.26 7.68
CA ASN A 73 -27.75 -5.18 8.58
C ASN A 73 -27.02 -3.86 8.21
N PRO A 74 -27.68 -2.95 7.47
CA PRO A 74 -27.03 -1.74 6.95
C PRO A 74 -26.66 -0.71 8.02
N SER A 75 -27.33 -0.74 9.18
CA SER A 75 -27.10 0.18 10.30
C SER A 75 -26.21 -0.39 11.42
N THR A 76 -25.76 -1.65 11.32
CA THR A 76 -24.92 -2.23 12.37
C THR A 76 -23.50 -1.67 12.31
N ILE A 77 -23.13 -0.91 13.34
CA ILE A 77 -21.74 -0.55 13.63
C ILE A 77 -21.11 -1.76 14.33
N ARG A 78 -20.05 -2.30 13.74
CA ARG A 78 -19.23 -3.36 14.38
C ARG A 78 -17.93 -2.74 14.85
N SER A 79 -17.68 -2.87 16.14
CA SER A 79 -16.35 -2.58 16.70
C SER A 79 -15.40 -3.72 16.36
N PRO A 80 -14.08 -3.46 16.21
CA PRO A 80 -13.09 -4.52 16.10
C PRO A 80 -13.17 -5.44 17.32
N GLU A 81 -13.13 -6.75 17.10
CA GLU A 81 -13.10 -7.75 18.19
C GLU A 81 -11.77 -7.67 18.97
N GLU A 82 -10.70 -7.29 18.28
CA GLU A 82 -9.34 -7.21 18.81
C GLU A 82 -8.75 -5.84 18.46
N ASP A 83 -8.31 -5.09 19.48
CA ASP A 83 -7.49 -3.89 19.30
C ASP A 83 -6.02 -4.29 19.22
N ARG A 84 -5.51 -4.41 18.00
CA ARG A 84 -4.11 -4.76 17.74
C ARG A 84 -3.13 -3.59 17.97
N GLY A 85 -3.63 -2.42 18.39
CA GLY A 85 -2.80 -1.26 18.70
C GLY A 85 -2.12 -0.65 17.48
N LYS A 86 -0.98 0.00 17.71
CA LYS A 86 -0.19 0.67 16.65
C LYS A 86 0.94 -0.22 16.17
N GLU A 87 1.02 -0.42 14.86
CA GLU A 87 2.17 -1.08 14.23
C GLU A 87 3.19 -0.05 13.75
N ASN A 88 4.45 -0.25 14.14
CA ASN A 88 5.56 0.60 13.72
C ASN A 88 6.32 -0.10 12.60
N TYR A 89 6.36 0.54 11.44
CA TYR A 89 7.12 0.06 10.29
C TYR A 89 8.40 0.88 10.11
N THR A 90 9.54 0.20 10.07
CA THR A 90 10.82 0.82 9.68
C THR A 90 11.08 0.54 8.21
N MET A 91 11.11 1.60 7.41
CA MET A 91 11.40 1.50 5.99
C MET A 91 12.91 1.55 5.78
N THR A 92 13.47 0.49 5.23
CA THR A 92 14.92 0.33 5.08
C THR A 92 15.40 0.41 3.63
N GLY A 93 14.47 0.33 2.67
CA GLY A 93 14.76 0.39 1.24
C GLY A 93 13.90 1.44 0.51
N TRP A 94 14.27 1.69 -0.74
CA TRP A 94 13.54 2.53 -1.69
C TRP A 94 12.98 1.68 -2.84
N VAL A 95 11.92 2.18 -3.47
CA VAL A 95 11.37 1.56 -4.68
C VAL A 95 11.49 2.55 -5.83
N LEU A 96 12.18 2.12 -6.89
CA LEU A 96 12.23 2.87 -8.13
C LEU A 96 10.92 2.64 -8.91
N LEU A 97 10.19 3.71 -9.21
CA LEU A 97 8.84 3.61 -9.79
C LEU A 97 8.83 2.92 -11.17
N ASP A 98 9.88 3.12 -11.97
CA ASP A 98 10.09 2.47 -13.27
C ASP A 98 10.26 0.95 -13.16
N ARG A 99 10.71 0.46 -12.00
CA ARG A 99 10.92 -0.97 -11.71
C ARG A 99 9.85 -1.57 -10.80
N ALA A 100 8.83 -0.80 -10.42
CA ALA A 100 7.78 -1.25 -9.51
C ALA A 100 6.71 -2.14 -10.18
N GLY A 101 6.70 -2.23 -11.52
CA GLY A 101 5.72 -2.98 -12.30
C GLY A 101 5.50 -4.43 -11.85
N PRO A 102 6.56 -5.24 -11.62
CA PRO A 102 6.43 -6.62 -11.14
C PRO A 102 5.82 -6.75 -9.73
N ILE A 103 5.88 -5.69 -8.91
CA ILE A 103 5.26 -5.67 -7.57
C ILE A 103 3.78 -5.31 -7.71
N SER A 104 3.50 -4.19 -8.38
CA SER A 104 2.14 -3.76 -8.72
C SER A 104 2.18 -2.62 -9.73
N ARG A 105 1.46 -2.76 -10.84
CA ARG A 105 1.29 -1.70 -11.85
C ARG A 105 0.69 -0.39 -11.31
N HIS A 106 0.06 -0.44 -10.14
CA HIS A 106 -0.61 0.70 -9.53
C HIS A 106 0.34 1.60 -8.71
N ILE A 107 1.57 1.15 -8.44
CA ILE A 107 2.55 1.94 -7.66
C ILE A 107 2.97 3.19 -8.43
N ALA A 108 3.41 3.04 -9.68
CA ALA A 108 3.87 4.16 -10.50
C ALA A 108 2.85 5.30 -10.66
N PRO A 109 1.57 5.06 -11.04
CA PRO A 109 0.59 6.14 -11.17
C PRO A 109 0.18 6.75 -9.83
N LEU A 110 0.17 5.98 -8.73
CA LEU A 110 -0.21 6.49 -7.41
C LEU A 110 0.89 7.37 -6.79
N CYS A 111 2.15 6.99 -7.00
CA CYS A 111 3.33 7.58 -6.38
C CYS A 111 4.15 8.47 -7.33
N SER A 112 3.58 8.91 -8.45
CA SER A 112 4.28 9.72 -9.47
C SER A 112 4.89 11.03 -8.92
N GLU A 113 4.25 11.62 -7.91
CA GLU A 113 4.71 12.81 -7.18
C GLU A 113 5.78 12.51 -6.11
N ALA A 114 6.02 11.23 -5.81
CA ALA A 114 6.90 10.73 -4.76
C ALA A 114 8.06 9.89 -5.34
N GLN A 115 8.61 10.27 -6.50
CA GLN A 115 9.67 9.52 -7.20
C GLN A 115 10.88 9.22 -6.31
N ASP A 116 11.35 10.22 -5.56
CA ASP A 116 12.51 10.09 -4.66
C ASP A 116 12.12 9.79 -3.21
N SER A 117 10.81 9.65 -2.93
CA SER A 117 10.23 9.46 -1.60
C SER A 117 9.28 8.26 -1.54
N THR A 118 9.57 7.22 -2.33
CA THR A 118 8.87 5.93 -2.28
C THR A 118 9.72 4.89 -1.56
N TYR A 119 9.22 4.42 -0.42
CA TYR A 119 9.95 3.54 0.49
C TYR A 119 9.29 2.16 0.63
N ALA A 120 10.10 1.16 0.93
CA ALA A 120 9.64 -0.19 1.26
C ALA A 120 10.52 -0.81 2.35
N ARG A 121 10.06 -1.93 2.92
CA ARG A 121 10.87 -2.76 3.82
C ARG A 121 11.67 -3.77 3.01
N ASP A 122 12.93 -4.01 3.38
CA ASP A 122 13.74 -5.05 2.71
C ASP A 122 13.12 -6.44 2.79
N VAL A 123 12.41 -6.74 3.89
CA VAL A 123 11.70 -8.03 4.05
C VAL A 123 10.58 -8.18 3.03
N ASP A 124 9.90 -7.09 2.67
CA ASP A 124 8.82 -7.12 1.68
C ASP A 124 9.39 -7.23 0.26
N LEU A 125 10.47 -6.50 -0.02
CA LEU A 125 11.18 -6.61 -1.31
C LEU A 125 11.67 -8.03 -1.57
N LYS A 126 12.24 -8.70 -0.56
CA LYS A 126 12.65 -10.10 -0.65
C LYS A 126 11.45 -11.02 -0.85
N ALA A 127 10.38 -10.83 -0.08
CA ALA A 127 9.18 -11.64 -0.20
C ALA A 127 8.53 -11.54 -1.59
N TRP A 128 8.52 -10.36 -2.23
CA TRP A 128 8.03 -10.20 -3.59
C TRP A 128 8.98 -10.77 -4.64
N ALA A 129 10.30 -10.71 -4.42
CA ALA A 129 11.28 -11.32 -5.31
C ALA A 129 11.16 -12.86 -5.38
N GLU A 130 10.63 -13.49 -4.32
CA GLU A 130 10.37 -14.93 -4.27
C GLU A 130 9.04 -15.32 -4.93
N LEU A 131 8.15 -14.36 -5.22
CA LEU A 131 6.86 -14.65 -5.87
C LEU A 131 7.05 -14.92 -7.37
N PRO A 132 6.32 -15.89 -7.93
CA PRO A 132 6.25 -16.08 -9.37
C PRO A 132 5.81 -14.81 -10.10
N ALA A 133 6.57 -14.39 -11.12
CA ALA A 133 6.34 -13.15 -11.85
C ALA A 133 4.90 -13.01 -12.43
N TRP A 134 4.25 -14.13 -12.77
CA TRP A 134 2.91 -14.13 -13.36
C TRP A 134 1.80 -13.70 -12.39
N ILE A 135 1.99 -13.85 -11.07
CA ILE A 135 0.95 -13.54 -10.07
C ILE A 135 0.59 -12.06 -10.09
N CYS A 136 1.57 -11.20 -10.36
CA CYS A 136 1.41 -9.75 -10.30
C CYS A 136 1.29 -9.05 -11.64
N THR A 137 1.56 -9.77 -12.73
CA THR A 137 1.36 -9.29 -14.10
C THR A 137 0.01 -9.72 -14.68
N ASP A 138 -0.65 -10.75 -14.14
CA ASP A 138 -1.95 -11.22 -14.63
C ASP A 138 -3.05 -10.19 -14.32
N SER A 139 -3.63 -9.62 -15.37
CA SER A 139 -4.81 -8.77 -15.29
C SER A 139 -6.08 -9.63 -15.26
N PRO A 140 -7.22 -9.13 -14.72
CA PRO A 140 -8.50 -9.84 -14.80
C PRO A 140 -8.93 -10.25 -16.23
N GLN A 141 -8.38 -9.60 -17.27
CA GLN A 141 -8.64 -9.90 -18.68
C GLN A 141 -7.90 -11.16 -19.15
N ASP A 142 -6.80 -11.55 -18.49
CA ASP A 142 -6.00 -12.73 -18.85
C ASP A 142 -6.66 -14.06 -18.42
N TYR A 143 -7.69 -14.01 -17.56
CA TYR A 143 -8.48 -15.19 -17.17
C TYR A 143 -9.39 -15.71 -18.28
N PHE A 144 -9.71 -14.89 -19.30
CA PHE A 144 -10.57 -15.31 -20.41
C PHE A 144 -9.81 -16.02 -21.55
N GLY A 145 -8.48 -16.19 -21.44
CA GLY A 145 -7.63 -16.70 -22.52
C GLY A 145 -6.81 -17.96 -22.21
N ARG A 146 -6.77 -18.48 -20.98
CA ARG A 146 -6.02 -19.72 -20.64
C ARG A 146 -6.79 -21.00 -20.98
N GLY A 147 -7.31 -21.06 -22.19
CA GLY A 147 -8.01 -22.21 -22.77
C GLY A 147 -7.21 -22.91 -23.86
N GLU A 148 -5.91 -23.16 -23.69
CA GLU A 148 -5.19 -24.13 -24.52
C GLU A 148 -3.92 -24.61 -23.82
N LYS A 149 -3.87 -25.90 -23.48
CA LYS A 149 -2.64 -26.57 -23.06
C LYS A 149 -1.76 -26.77 -24.31
N PRO A 150 -0.48 -26.38 -24.32
CA PRO A 150 0.43 -26.86 -25.35
C PRO A 150 0.71 -28.34 -25.08
N ASN A 151 0.16 -29.18 -25.96
CA ASN A 151 0.44 -30.61 -26.02
C ASN A 151 1.92 -30.81 -26.39
N ARG A 152 2.60 -31.67 -25.63
CA ARG A 152 3.83 -32.33 -26.08
C ARG A 152 3.44 -33.58 -26.85
#